data_AF-A0A914P5H0-F1
#
_entry.id   AF-A0A914P5H0-F1
#
_cell.length_a   1.000
_cell.length_b   1.000
_cell.length_c   1.000
_cell.angle_alpha   90.00
_cell.angle_beta   90.00
_cell.angle_gamma   90.00
#
_symmetry.space_group_name_H-M   'P 1'
#
loop_
_entity.id
_entity.type
_entity.pdbx_description
1 polymer ?
#
loop_
_entity_poly.entity_id
_entity_poly.type
_entity_poly.pdbx_seq_one_letter_code
_entity_poly.pdbx_strand_id
1 'polypeptide(L)'
;FRIKKKSNCPLTTVRDTLQTSFSVLDEDLAKSAMPDQNGLVCRMSVNAAVSGSCALVSHIRKNNLHVASCGDSAAVLGVHLANDVIARQLTRPHTVENLDEIARIRSAHPPSENRTILKANRLLGELYPLRAFGDVRFKWPKELQKVVLDPLGMPAPQHLLTPPYLTCLPEVFYHQLTSNDRFLVLATDGLWEFLDSDAVVRLVEDHMTGHSTLNVFRPEHKQPLGDILNNLEKRQSADNKKPLDENCATHLIRNALGGVSGDVELQYARLEEMLMLPPGMARHYRDDMTVKKIFFENFQKKFFFL
;
A
#
# COMPACT_ATOMS: atom_id res chain seq x y z
N PHE A 1 -4.34 8.08 24.17
CA PHE A 1 -4.01 9.01 23.07
C PHE A 1 -5.13 10.03 22.91
N ARG A 2 -4.98 11.22 23.50
CA ARG A 2 -5.98 12.31 23.42
C ARG A 2 -5.37 13.36 22.50
N ILE A 3 -5.79 13.37 21.24
CA ILE A 3 -5.33 14.33 20.23
C ILE A 3 -5.66 15.73 20.74
N LYS A 4 -4.65 16.53 21.09
CA LYS A 4 -4.84 17.95 21.39
C LYS A 4 -5.18 18.65 20.08
N LYS A 5 -6.42 19.14 20.00
CA LYS A 5 -6.96 19.93 18.87
C LYS A 5 -6.08 21.17 18.68
N LYS A 6 -5.20 21.19 17.67
CA LYS A 6 -4.61 22.44 17.16
C LYS A 6 -5.75 23.26 16.56
N SER A 7 -5.77 24.55 16.89
CA SER A 7 -6.83 25.52 16.64
C SER A 7 -7.02 25.90 15.16
N ASN A 8 -8.29 26.04 14.76
CA ASN A 8 -8.83 26.75 13.59
C ASN A 8 -8.56 26.25 12.15
N CYS A 9 -8.82 24.96 11.90
CA CYS A 9 -9.34 24.57 10.58
C CYS A 9 -10.54 23.63 10.82
N PRO A 10 -11.77 23.95 10.40
CA PRO A 10 -12.82 22.96 10.43
C PRO A 10 -12.37 21.84 9.49
N LEU A 11 -12.15 20.63 10.01
CA LEU A 11 -11.92 19.44 9.19
C LEU A 11 -13.20 19.19 8.38
N THR A 12 -13.31 19.85 7.23
CA THR A 12 -14.55 19.94 6.45
C THR A 12 -14.84 18.68 5.67
N THR A 13 -13.81 17.92 5.31
CA THR A 13 -13.94 16.68 4.54
C THR A 13 -13.11 15.53 5.11
N VAL A 14 -13.45 14.30 4.71
CA VAL A 14 -12.64 13.10 5.03
C VAL A 14 -11.24 13.24 4.44
N ARG A 15 -11.09 13.87 3.27
CA ARG A 15 -9.78 14.17 2.66
C ARG A 15 -8.93 15.04 3.57
N ASP A 16 -9.46 16.18 4.02
CA ASP A 16 -8.73 17.11 4.89
C ASP A 16 -8.34 16.43 6.21
N THR A 17 -9.23 15.58 6.72
CA THR A 17 -8.99 14.80 7.95
C THR A 17 -7.85 13.80 7.76
N LEU A 18 -7.83 13.06 6.65
CA LEU A 18 -6.75 12.11 6.34
C LEU A 18 -5.42 12.84 6.16
N GLN A 19 -5.39 13.92 5.39
CA GLN A 19 -4.19 14.73 5.17
C GLN A 19 -3.65 15.31 6.48
N THR A 20 -4.53 15.92 7.28
CA THR A 20 -4.16 16.48 8.59
C THR A 20 -3.65 15.39 9.53
N SER A 21 -4.28 14.22 9.55
CA SER A 21 -3.87 13.10 10.42
C SER A 21 -2.46 12.61 10.08
N PHE A 22 -2.13 12.54 8.78
CA PHE A 22 -0.79 12.17 8.33
C PHE A 22 0.24 13.21 8.76
N SER A 23 -0.02 14.50 8.46
CA SER A 23 0.91 15.58 8.83
C SER A 23 1.11 15.72 10.34
N VAL A 24 0.05 15.59 11.14
CA VAL A 24 0.16 15.67 12.60
C VAL A 24 0.98 14.50 13.17
N LEU A 25 0.77 13.28 12.67
CA LEU A 25 1.54 12.12 13.12
C LEU A 25 3.03 12.27 12.78
N ASP A 26 3.35 12.72 11.57
CA ASP A 26 4.74 12.93 11.15
C ASP A 26 5.42 14.09 11.89
N GLU A 27 4.69 15.17 12.15
CA GLU A 27 5.15 16.25 13.04
C GLU A 27 5.44 15.74 14.45
N ASP A 28 4.59 14.88 15.00
CA ASP A 28 4.74 14.35 16.35
C ASP A 28 5.91 13.35 16.43
N LEU A 29 6.14 12.55 15.38
CA LEU A 29 7.36 11.75 15.21
C LEU A 29 8.61 12.63 15.25
N ALA A 30 8.66 13.68 14.43
CA ALA A 30 9.77 14.61 14.40
C ALA A 30 9.99 15.31 15.77
N LYS A 31 8.93 15.81 16.41
CA LYS A 31 9.02 16.45 17.74
C LYS A 31 9.51 15.50 18.81
N SER A 32 9.10 14.23 18.76
CA SER A 32 9.54 13.22 19.74
C SER A 32 11.04 12.94 19.70
N ALA A 33 11.68 13.20 18.56
CA ALA A 33 13.12 13.05 18.36
C ALA A 33 13.94 14.30 18.74
N MET A 34 13.29 15.41 19.10
CA MET A 34 13.99 16.63 19.50
C MET A 34 14.64 16.47 20.88
N PRO A 35 15.75 17.19 21.15
CA PRO A 35 16.34 17.23 22.48
C PRO A 35 15.35 17.76 23.53
N ASP A 36 15.39 17.20 24.72
CA ASP A 36 14.64 17.72 25.87
C ASP A 36 15.26 19.03 26.41
N GLN A 37 14.69 19.56 27.49
CA GLN A 37 15.19 20.77 28.16
C GLN A 37 16.63 20.66 28.69
N ASN A 38 17.15 19.44 28.86
CA ASN A 38 18.53 19.17 29.29
C ASN A 38 19.45 18.87 28.09
N GLY A 39 18.94 18.94 26.85
CA GLY A 39 19.67 18.60 25.64
C GLY A 39 19.81 17.09 25.39
N LEU A 40 19.09 16.24 26.13
CA LEU A 40 19.11 14.79 25.94
C LEU A 40 18.14 14.36 24.86
N VAL A 41 18.57 13.45 23.99
CA VAL A 41 17.74 12.86 22.93
C VAL A 41 17.35 11.44 23.27
N CYS A 42 16.07 11.10 23.06
CA CYS A 42 15.61 9.72 23.21
C CYS A 42 16.01 8.90 21.97
N ARG A 43 16.95 7.98 22.11
CA ARG A 43 17.45 7.15 20.98
C ARG A 43 16.33 6.40 20.25
N MET A 44 15.32 5.89 20.97
CA MET A 44 14.19 5.20 20.34
C MET A 44 13.37 6.15 19.46
N SER A 45 13.10 7.36 19.94
CA SER A 45 12.35 8.38 19.20
C SER A 45 13.14 8.89 18.00
N VAL A 46 14.45 9.09 18.14
CA VAL A 46 15.33 9.45 17.02
C VAL A 46 15.35 8.34 15.97
N ASN A 47 15.51 7.08 16.39
CA ASN A 47 15.45 5.94 15.47
C ASN A 47 14.11 5.90 14.73
N ALA A 48 12.99 6.08 15.42
CA ALA A 48 11.66 6.09 14.81
C ALA A 48 11.48 7.25 13.81
N ALA A 49 12.01 8.43 14.11
CA ALA A 49 11.93 9.59 13.21
C ALA A 49 12.89 9.49 12.02
N VAL A 50 14.04 8.86 12.20
CA VAL A 50 15.03 8.63 11.12
C VAL A 50 14.59 7.50 10.20
N SER A 51 13.94 6.47 10.73
CA SER A 51 13.33 5.41 9.91
C SER A 51 12.25 6.00 9.00
N GLY A 52 12.18 5.46 7.78
CA GLY A 52 11.16 5.78 6.79
C GLY A 52 10.02 4.78 6.79
N SER A 53 8.81 5.24 6.43
CA SER A 53 7.70 4.33 6.16
C SER A 53 6.72 4.90 5.14
N CYS A 54 6.39 4.11 4.13
CA CYS A 54 5.25 4.33 3.25
C CYS A 54 3.94 4.03 4.01
N ALA A 55 2.86 4.67 3.60
CA ALA A 55 1.54 4.45 4.19
C ALA A 55 0.45 4.42 3.12
N LEU A 56 -0.32 3.36 3.13
CA LEU A 56 -1.51 3.18 2.30
C LEU A 56 -2.70 2.88 3.20
N VAL A 57 -3.67 3.79 3.23
CA VAL A 57 -4.81 3.73 4.14
C VAL A 57 -6.11 3.84 3.36
N SER A 58 -7.01 2.87 3.53
CA SER A 58 -8.38 2.96 3.03
C SER A 58 -9.35 3.28 4.17
N HIS A 59 -10.20 4.28 3.94
CA HIS A 59 -11.31 4.62 4.83
C HIS A 59 -12.63 4.41 4.07
N ILE A 60 -13.41 3.44 4.54
CA ILE A 60 -14.69 3.05 3.95
C ILE A 60 -15.82 3.44 4.91
N ARG A 61 -16.74 4.29 4.44
CA ARG A 61 -17.96 4.64 5.18
C ARG A 61 -19.18 4.53 4.27
N LYS A 62 -20.04 3.54 4.55
CA LYS A 62 -21.12 3.13 3.63
C LYS A 62 -20.51 2.82 2.26
N ASN A 63 -20.97 3.49 1.20
CA ASN A 63 -20.48 3.31 -0.16
C ASN A 63 -19.36 4.30 -0.52
N ASN A 64 -18.81 5.04 0.44
CA ASN A 64 -17.76 6.03 0.17
C ASN A 64 -16.41 5.44 0.55
N LEU A 65 -15.57 5.18 -0.46
CA LEU A 65 -14.18 4.74 -0.31
C LEU A 65 -13.26 5.94 -0.49
N HIS A 66 -12.39 6.19 0.49
CA HIS A 66 -11.27 7.11 0.37
C HIS A 66 -9.99 6.30 0.51
N VAL A 67 -9.02 6.51 -0.38
CA VAL A 67 -7.69 5.89 -0.30
C VAL A 67 -6.66 6.99 -0.20
N ALA A 68 -5.97 7.04 0.94
CA ALA A 68 -4.83 7.93 1.18
C ALA A 68 -3.53 7.15 0.96
N SER A 69 -2.71 7.61 0.01
CA SER A 69 -1.40 7.02 -0.28
C SER A 69 -0.27 8.02 -0.05
N CYS A 70 0.81 7.55 0.58
CA CYS A 70 2.07 8.24 0.78
C CYS A 70 3.19 7.22 0.59
N GLY A 71 3.87 7.26 -0.55
CA GLY A 71 4.85 6.24 -0.95
C GLY A 71 4.45 5.49 -2.22
N ASP A 72 5.00 4.30 -2.38
CA ASP A 72 4.95 3.41 -3.57
C ASP A 72 4.04 2.18 -3.40
N SER A 73 3.47 1.97 -2.20
CA SER A 73 2.41 1.00 -2.00
C SER A 73 1.16 1.35 -2.85
N ALA A 74 0.45 0.34 -3.33
CA ALA A 74 -0.67 0.52 -4.24
C ALA A 74 -1.99 -0.12 -3.79
N ALA A 75 -3.08 0.55 -4.15
CA ALA A 75 -4.45 0.08 -3.98
C ALA A 75 -5.11 -0.18 -5.34
N VAL A 76 -5.61 -1.39 -5.53
CA VAL A 76 -6.27 -1.85 -6.77
C VAL A 76 -7.67 -2.34 -6.45
N LEU A 77 -8.66 -1.81 -7.16
CA LEU A 77 -10.04 -2.26 -7.08
C LEU A 77 -10.34 -3.29 -8.16
N GLY A 78 -10.90 -4.44 -7.78
CA GLY A 78 -11.46 -5.41 -8.71
C GLY A 78 -12.89 -5.03 -9.07
N VAL A 79 -13.12 -4.69 -10.34
CA VAL A 79 -14.41 -4.22 -10.84
C VAL A 79 -14.95 -5.20 -11.87
N HIS A 80 -16.16 -5.68 -11.66
CA HIS A 80 -16.83 -6.55 -12.61
C HIS A 80 -17.37 -5.72 -13.78
N LEU A 81 -16.91 -6.02 -14.99
CA LEU A 81 -17.34 -5.41 -16.23
C LEU A 81 -17.82 -6.52 -17.19
N ALA A 82 -19.13 -6.57 -17.41
CA ALA A 82 -19.80 -7.63 -18.16
C ALA A 82 -19.55 -9.02 -17.54
N ASN A 83 -18.72 -9.85 -18.18
CA ASN A 83 -18.41 -11.23 -17.76
C ASN A 83 -16.97 -11.37 -17.23
N ASP A 84 -16.23 -10.27 -17.08
CA ASP A 84 -14.83 -10.28 -16.65
C ASP A 84 -14.60 -9.29 -15.50
N VAL A 85 -13.52 -9.48 -14.75
CA VAL A 85 -13.10 -8.56 -13.68
C VAL A 85 -11.85 -7.82 -14.13
N ILE A 86 -11.93 -6.50 -14.15
CA ILE A 86 -10.83 -5.62 -14.54
C ILE A 86 -10.19 -4.98 -13.32
N ALA A 87 -8.89 -4.73 -13.39
CA ALA A 87 -8.20 -3.96 -12.38
C ALA A 87 -8.39 -2.45 -12.58
N ARG A 88 -8.74 -1.75 -11.50
CA ARG A 88 -8.75 -0.29 -11.48
C ARG A 88 -7.84 0.21 -10.38
N GLN A 89 -6.69 0.73 -10.78
CA GLN A 89 -5.71 1.38 -9.92
C GLN A 89 -6.33 2.62 -9.25
N LEU A 90 -6.28 2.70 -7.92
CA LEU A 90 -6.82 3.83 -7.14
C LEU A 90 -5.73 4.80 -6.65
N THR A 91 -4.45 4.44 -6.79
CA THR A 91 -3.31 5.22 -6.30
C THR A 91 -2.23 5.31 -7.35
N ARG A 92 -1.54 6.45 -7.41
CA ARG A 92 -0.32 6.61 -8.22
C ARG A 92 0.91 6.40 -7.34
N PRO A 93 1.95 5.70 -7.81
CA PRO A 93 3.16 5.53 -7.03
C PRO A 93 3.83 6.90 -6.85
N HIS A 94 4.31 7.18 -5.63
CA HIS A 94 5.08 8.39 -5.36
C HIS A 94 6.57 8.15 -5.59
N THR A 95 6.93 7.88 -6.85
CA THR A 95 8.28 7.49 -7.28
C THR A 95 8.69 8.29 -8.52
N VAL A 96 9.90 8.04 -9.06
CA VAL A 96 10.38 8.75 -10.25
C VAL A 96 9.68 8.32 -11.55
N GLU A 97 8.92 7.23 -11.53
CA GLU A 97 8.07 6.82 -12.64
C GLU A 97 6.84 7.74 -12.78
N ASN A 98 6.51 8.48 -11.72
CA ASN A 98 5.40 9.43 -11.71
C ASN A 98 5.88 10.85 -12.06
N LEU A 99 5.59 11.28 -13.30
CA LEU A 99 5.97 12.60 -13.80
C LEU A 99 5.36 13.76 -12.98
N ASP A 100 4.17 13.58 -12.40
CA ASP A 100 3.53 14.58 -11.55
C ASP A 100 4.35 14.79 -10.26
N GLU A 101 4.91 13.72 -9.68
CA GLU A 101 5.78 13.84 -8.50
C GLU A 101 7.12 14.47 -8.83
N ILE A 102 7.70 14.15 -9.98
CA ILE A 102 8.93 14.82 -10.46
C ILE A 102 8.67 16.32 -10.60
N ALA A 103 7.57 16.71 -11.22
CA ALA A 103 7.19 18.11 -11.39
C ALA A 103 6.93 18.79 -10.04
N ARG A 104 6.23 18.12 -9.11
CA ARG A 104 5.96 18.64 -7.76
C ARG A 104 7.25 18.95 -7.01
N ILE A 105 8.21 18.02 -6.97
CA ILE A 105 9.44 18.25 -6.19
C ILE A 105 10.30 19.30 -6.88
N ARG A 106 10.49 19.23 -8.21
CA ARG A 106 11.29 20.24 -8.92
C ARG A 106 10.73 21.66 -8.79
N SER A 107 9.40 21.83 -8.75
CA SER A 107 8.76 23.13 -8.56
C SER A 107 8.82 23.64 -7.10
N ALA A 108 9.06 22.75 -6.13
CA ALA A 108 9.20 23.11 -4.72
C ALA A 108 10.60 23.66 -4.36
N HIS A 109 11.58 23.53 -5.27
CA HIS A 109 12.97 23.91 -5.03
C HIS A 109 13.53 24.82 -6.15
N PRO A 110 14.60 25.60 -5.89
CA PRO A 110 15.25 26.41 -6.92
C PRO A 110 15.71 25.60 -8.15
N PRO A 111 15.62 26.15 -9.37
CA PRO A 111 16.03 25.45 -10.59
C PRO A 111 17.48 24.98 -10.60
N SER A 112 18.36 25.61 -9.82
CA SER A 112 19.77 25.19 -9.64
C SER A 112 19.90 23.78 -9.07
N GLU A 113 18.86 23.27 -8.40
CA GLU A 113 18.87 21.96 -7.74
C GLU A 113 18.27 20.84 -8.60
N ASN A 114 17.73 21.14 -9.78
CA ASN A 114 17.04 20.15 -10.63
C ASN A 114 17.88 18.92 -10.98
N ARG A 115 19.22 19.05 -10.99
CA ARG A 115 20.17 17.96 -11.26
C ARG A 115 20.54 17.15 -10.01
N THR A 116 20.28 17.68 -8.82
CA THR A 116 20.69 17.07 -7.54
C THR A 116 19.53 16.49 -6.75
N ILE A 117 18.31 17.02 -6.92
CA ILE A 117 17.10 16.55 -6.24
C ILE A 117 16.83 15.06 -6.53
N LEU A 118 16.96 14.64 -7.79
CA LEU A 118 16.80 13.24 -8.19
C LEU A 118 18.10 12.77 -8.85
N LYS A 119 18.74 11.76 -8.27
CA LYS A 119 19.94 11.11 -8.81
C LYS A 119 19.75 9.60 -8.77
N ALA A 120 20.15 8.89 -9.82
CA ALA A 120 20.00 7.44 -9.91
C ALA A 120 18.59 6.96 -9.50
N ASN A 121 17.55 7.65 -10.00
CA ASN A 121 16.14 7.37 -9.74
C ASN A 121 15.72 7.45 -8.25
N ARG A 122 16.49 8.18 -7.42
CA ARG A 122 16.27 8.32 -5.98
C ARG A 122 16.34 9.79 -5.55
N LEU A 123 15.54 10.15 -4.54
CA LEU A 123 15.59 11.44 -3.87
C LEU A 123 16.97 11.65 -3.22
N LEU A 124 17.65 12.71 -3.63
CA LEU A 124 19.04 13.03 -3.30
C LEU A 124 20.02 11.86 -3.54
N GLY A 125 19.67 10.90 -4.40
CA GLY A 125 20.47 9.70 -4.66
C GLY A 125 20.36 8.58 -3.62
N GLU A 126 19.53 8.76 -2.58
CA GLU A 126 19.43 7.80 -1.46
C GLU A 126 18.05 7.13 -1.38
N LEU A 127 16.97 7.91 -1.29
CA LEU A 127 15.63 7.40 -0.98
C LEU A 127 14.81 7.12 -2.24
N TYR A 128 14.20 5.94 -2.35
CA TYR A 128 13.38 5.57 -3.51
C TYR A 128 12.00 6.26 -3.53
N PRO A 129 11.15 6.13 -2.47
CA PRO A 129 9.89 6.85 -2.44
C PRO A 129 10.10 8.35 -2.26
N LEU A 130 9.27 9.13 -2.96
CA LEU A 130 9.27 10.60 -2.97
C LEU A 130 8.33 11.21 -1.92
N ARG A 131 7.60 10.35 -1.20
CA ARG A 131 6.78 10.70 -0.03
C ARG A 131 6.87 9.58 1.01
N ALA A 132 7.12 9.92 2.27
CA ALA A 132 7.15 8.96 3.37
C ALA A 132 6.98 9.65 4.73
N PHE A 133 6.55 8.86 5.73
CA PHE A 133 6.66 9.22 7.14
C PHE A 133 8.10 9.08 7.63
N GLY A 134 8.44 9.80 8.69
CA GLY A 134 9.78 9.76 9.28
C GLY A 134 10.81 10.31 8.30
N ASP A 135 11.90 9.59 8.06
CA ASP A 135 12.96 10.00 7.14
C ASP A 135 13.40 11.46 7.36
N VAL A 136 13.50 11.88 8.63
CA VAL A 136 13.74 13.29 8.98
C VAL A 136 15.03 13.86 8.40
N ARG A 137 15.97 12.99 7.98
CA ARG A 137 17.17 13.33 7.21
C ARG A 137 16.87 14.14 5.93
N PHE A 138 15.70 13.93 5.32
CA PHE A 138 15.26 14.65 4.11
C PHE A 138 14.31 15.83 4.41
N LYS A 139 13.96 16.04 5.68
CA LYS A 139 12.98 17.03 6.14
C LYS A 139 13.61 18.16 6.96
N TRP A 140 14.55 17.82 7.84
CA TRP A 140 15.14 18.77 8.79
C TRP A 140 16.23 19.64 8.17
N PRO A 141 16.39 20.89 8.65
CA PRO A 141 17.56 21.71 8.35
C PRO A 141 18.87 21.03 8.76
N LYS A 142 19.97 21.30 8.05
CA LYS A 142 21.29 20.73 8.33
C LYS A 142 21.77 21.03 9.74
N GLU A 143 21.45 22.23 10.24
CA GLU A 143 21.85 22.71 11.56
C GLU A 143 21.23 21.85 12.66
N LEU A 144 19.97 21.45 12.48
CA LEU A 144 19.29 20.56 13.42
C LEU A 144 19.85 19.14 13.35
N GLN A 145 20.13 18.63 12.15
CA GLN A 145 20.72 17.30 11.98
C GLN A 145 22.11 17.21 12.61
N LYS A 146 22.93 18.26 12.54
CA LYS A 146 24.23 18.34 13.23
C LYS A 146 24.15 18.18 14.74
N VAL A 147 23.04 18.62 15.35
CA VAL A 147 22.85 18.54 16.80
C VAL A 147 22.25 17.19 17.21
N VAL A 148 21.30 16.67 16.43
CA VAL A 148 20.49 15.51 16.83
C VAL A 148 21.00 14.20 16.22
N LEU A 149 21.41 14.21 14.96
CA LEU A 149 21.68 13.01 14.15
C LEU A 149 23.18 12.72 14.01
N ASP A 150 24.01 13.73 13.77
CA ASP A 150 25.46 13.57 13.60
C ASP A 150 26.13 12.89 14.82
N PRO A 151 25.78 13.21 16.09
CA PRO A 151 26.35 12.51 17.26
C PRO A 151 25.99 11.03 17.33
N LEU A 152 24.96 10.61 16.60
CA LEU A 152 24.52 9.21 16.49
C LEU A 152 25.07 8.51 15.24
N GLY A 153 25.97 9.17 14.49
CA GLY A 153 26.57 8.62 13.28
C GLY A 153 25.63 8.64 12.06
N MET A 154 24.64 9.53 12.03
CA MET A 154 23.63 9.61 10.97
C MET A 154 23.75 10.94 10.20
N PRO A 155 24.75 11.07 9.30
CA PRO A 155 25.01 12.34 8.63
C PRO A 155 23.89 12.77 7.68
N ALA A 156 23.76 14.09 7.50
CA ALA A 156 22.81 14.67 6.55
C ALA A 156 23.11 14.25 5.10
N PRO A 157 22.07 14.04 4.26
CA PRO A 157 22.24 13.72 2.84
C PRO A 157 23.08 14.75 2.07
N GLN A 158 23.77 14.28 1.04
CA GLN A 158 24.48 15.18 0.12
C GLN A 158 23.48 16.07 -0.62
N HIS A 159 23.88 17.31 -0.92
CA HIS A 159 23.04 18.30 -1.62
C HIS A 159 21.71 18.65 -0.91
N LEU A 160 21.60 18.43 0.40
CA LEU A 160 20.52 19.01 1.21
C LEU A 160 20.73 20.53 1.35
N LEU A 161 20.12 21.33 0.46
CA LEU A 161 20.29 22.79 0.34
C LEU A 161 19.05 23.55 0.83
N THR A 162 17.86 23.19 0.36
CA THR A 162 16.58 23.83 0.66
C THR A 162 15.56 22.83 1.25
N PRO A 163 15.84 22.19 2.41
CA PRO A 163 14.89 21.29 3.03
C PRO A 163 13.58 22.02 3.43
N PRO A 164 12.43 21.31 3.48
CA PRO A 164 12.26 19.87 3.32
C PRO A 164 12.14 19.40 1.86
N TYR A 165 12.74 18.25 1.52
CA TYR A 165 12.61 17.61 0.20
C TYR A 165 11.57 16.48 0.18
N LEU A 166 11.25 15.93 1.37
CA LEU A 166 10.32 14.84 1.56
C LEU A 166 9.07 15.32 2.29
N THR A 167 7.92 14.79 1.91
CA THR A 167 6.63 15.07 2.57
C THR A 167 5.91 13.77 2.92
N CYS A 168 5.14 13.79 4.00
CA CYS A 168 4.20 12.73 4.35
C CYS A 168 2.76 13.04 3.89
N LEU A 169 2.54 14.17 3.19
CA LEU A 169 1.20 14.58 2.76
C LEU A 169 0.65 13.57 1.76
N PRO A 170 -0.45 12.86 2.06
CA PRO A 170 -0.95 11.82 1.19
C PRO A 170 -1.71 12.41 0.00
N GLU A 171 -1.63 11.72 -1.14
CA GLU A 171 -2.65 11.85 -2.18
C GLU A 171 -3.91 11.09 -1.73
N VAL A 172 -5.08 11.75 -1.77
CA VAL A 172 -6.35 11.14 -1.35
C VAL A 172 -7.31 11.00 -2.53
N PHE A 173 -7.47 9.76 -2.98
CA PHE A 173 -8.42 9.36 -4.00
C PHE A 173 -9.79 9.06 -3.38
N TYR A 174 -10.86 9.49 -4.05
CA TYR A 174 -12.24 9.20 -3.67
C TYR A 174 -12.91 8.33 -4.72
N HIS A 175 -13.63 7.31 -4.28
CA HIS A 175 -14.50 6.49 -5.12
C HIS A 175 -15.83 6.21 -4.42
N GLN A 176 -16.92 6.31 -5.16
CA GLN A 176 -18.22 5.84 -4.70
C GLN A 176 -18.42 4.40 -5.14
N LEU A 177 -18.43 3.48 -4.18
CA LEU A 177 -18.61 2.05 -4.42
C LEU A 177 -19.98 1.76 -5.04
N THR A 178 -19.96 0.89 -6.05
CA THR A 178 -21.08 0.40 -6.85
C THR A 178 -21.18 -1.12 -6.72
N SER A 179 -22.30 -1.71 -7.15
CA SER A 179 -22.48 -3.18 -7.16
C SER A 179 -21.45 -3.93 -8.02
N ASN A 180 -20.77 -3.23 -8.93
CA ASN A 180 -19.74 -3.81 -9.77
C ASN A 180 -18.39 -3.91 -9.04
N ASP A 181 -18.18 -3.15 -7.97
CA ASP A 181 -16.94 -3.18 -7.19
C ASP A 181 -16.96 -4.37 -6.24
N ARG A 182 -16.13 -5.38 -6.50
CA ARG A 182 -16.20 -6.68 -5.78
C ARG A 182 -15.26 -6.73 -4.58
N PHE A 183 -14.05 -6.20 -4.76
CA PHE A 183 -13.02 -6.22 -3.72
C PHE A 183 -11.97 -5.13 -3.94
N LEU A 184 -11.25 -4.82 -2.88
CA LEU A 184 -10.09 -3.92 -2.87
C LEU A 184 -8.87 -4.68 -2.38
N VAL A 185 -7.77 -4.59 -3.11
CA VAL A 185 -6.44 -5.09 -2.72
C VAL A 185 -5.56 -3.90 -2.37
N LEU A 186 -4.97 -3.93 -1.17
CA LEU A 186 -3.91 -3.02 -0.73
C LEU A 186 -2.65 -3.86 -0.58
N ALA A 187 -1.56 -3.46 -1.22
CA ALA A 187 -0.29 -4.16 -1.04
C ALA A 187 0.92 -3.23 -1.15
N THR A 188 2.01 -3.63 -0.51
CA THR A 188 3.33 -3.02 -0.70
C THR A 188 3.85 -3.31 -2.11
N ASP A 189 4.80 -2.51 -2.56
CA ASP A 189 5.55 -2.67 -3.81
C ASP A 189 6.11 -4.09 -3.99
N GLY A 190 6.52 -4.75 -2.90
CA GLY A 190 6.97 -6.14 -2.94
C GLY A 190 5.98 -7.11 -3.63
N LEU A 191 4.66 -6.87 -3.61
CA LEU A 191 3.73 -7.67 -4.44
C LEU A 191 3.75 -7.24 -5.91
N TRP A 192 3.71 -5.92 -6.14
CA TRP A 192 3.54 -5.31 -7.45
C TRP A 192 4.79 -5.40 -8.34
N GLU A 193 5.95 -5.73 -7.76
CA GLU A 193 7.17 -6.10 -8.50
C GLU A 193 7.02 -7.42 -9.26
N PHE A 194 6.17 -8.34 -8.78
CA PHE A 194 6.02 -9.68 -9.35
C PHE A 194 4.73 -9.87 -10.13
N LEU A 195 3.66 -9.16 -9.76
CA LEU A 195 2.35 -9.30 -10.37
C LEU A 195 1.80 -7.94 -10.79
N ASP A 196 1.35 -7.86 -12.04
CA ASP A 196 0.58 -6.71 -12.51
C ASP A 196 -0.83 -6.70 -11.89
N SER A 197 -1.49 -5.54 -11.94
CA SER A 197 -2.80 -5.34 -11.31
C SER A 197 -3.88 -6.27 -11.85
N ASP A 198 -3.87 -6.58 -13.15
CA ASP A 198 -4.87 -7.46 -13.75
C ASP A 198 -4.64 -8.93 -13.38
N ALA A 199 -3.39 -9.37 -13.29
CA ALA A 199 -3.04 -10.69 -12.78
C ALA A 199 -3.51 -10.87 -11.33
N VAL A 200 -3.26 -9.87 -10.46
CA VAL A 200 -3.76 -9.87 -9.07
C VAL A 200 -5.28 -9.97 -9.03
N VAL A 201 -5.98 -9.15 -9.81
CA VAL A 201 -7.45 -9.15 -9.81
C VAL A 201 -8.04 -10.46 -10.33
N ARG A 202 -7.45 -11.05 -11.37
CA ARG A 202 -7.84 -12.37 -11.88
C ARG A 202 -7.61 -13.48 -10.85
N LEU A 203 -6.45 -13.51 -10.20
CA LEU A 203 -6.14 -14.47 -9.15
C LEU A 203 -7.12 -14.36 -7.98
N VAL A 204 -7.50 -13.14 -7.58
CA VAL A 204 -8.51 -12.94 -6.54
C VAL A 204 -9.88 -13.44 -7.01
N GLU A 205 -10.31 -13.11 -8.23
CA GLU A 205 -11.61 -13.56 -8.74
C GLU A 205 -11.69 -15.09 -8.87
N ASP A 206 -10.63 -15.72 -9.36
CA ASP A 206 -10.55 -17.18 -9.48
C ASP A 206 -10.58 -17.84 -8.10
N HIS A 207 -9.80 -17.31 -7.15
CA HIS A 207 -9.83 -17.75 -5.75
C HIS A 207 -11.24 -17.63 -5.16
N MET A 208 -11.92 -16.50 -5.36
CA MET A 208 -13.28 -16.27 -4.86
C MET A 208 -14.31 -17.23 -5.49
N THR A 209 -14.22 -17.41 -6.80
CA THR A 209 -15.11 -18.26 -7.58
C THR A 209 -14.96 -19.71 -7.15
N GLY A 210 -13.72 -20.21 -7.08
CA GLY A 210 -13.44 -21.56 -6.62
C GLY A 210 -13.71 -21.77 -5.13
N HIS A 211 -13.50 -20.77 -4.27
CA HIS A 211 -13.79 -20.90 -2.84
C HIS A 211 -15.27 -21.20 -2.58
N SER A 212 -16.15 -20.75 -3.48
CA SER A 212 -17.57 -21.09 -3.40
C SER A 212 -17.82 -22.61 -3.49
N THR A 213 -16.96 -23.38 -4.19
CA THR A 213 -17.10 -24.83 -4.38
C THR A 213 -16.73 -25.63 -3.13
N LEU A 214 -15.95 -25.06 -2.22
CA LEU A 214 -15.53 -25.71 -0.96
C LEU A 214 -16.69 -25.96 0.01
N ASN A 215 -17.72 -25.11 -0.03
CA ASN A 215 -18.88 -25.23 0.86
C ASN A 215 -19.95 -26.12 0.24
N VAL A 216 -20.57 -27.03 1.01
CA VAL A 216 -21.70 -27.82 0.50
C VAL A 216 -22.83 -26.90 0.05
N PHE A 217 -23.29 -27.05 -1.20
CA PHE A 217 -24.40 -26.27 -1.71
C PHE A 217 -25.69 -26.61 -0.95
N ARG A 218 -26.30 -25.60 -0.33
CA ARG A 218 -27.57 -25.71 0.38
C ARG A 218 -28.54 -24.70 -0.21
N PRO A 219 -29.54 -25.11 -1.00
CA PRO A 219 -30.52 -24.20 -1.56
C PRO A 219 -31.34 -23.54 -0.45
N GLU A 220 -31.72 -22.28 -0.65
CA GLU A 220 -32.57 -21.55 0.29
C GLU A 220 -34.01 -22.10 0.28
N HIS A 221 -34.72 -21.97 1.40
CA HIS A 221 -36.10 -22.45 1.50
C HIS A 221 -37.00 -21.67 0.52
N LYS A 222 -37.70 -22.40 -0.37
CA LYS A 222 -38.49 -21.87 -1.51
C LYS A 222 -37.67 -21.23 -2.65
N GLN A 223 -36.39 -21.56 -2.79
CA GLN A 223 -35.62 -21.13 -3.96
C GLN A 223 -36.18 -21.79 -5.25
N PRO A 224 -36.44 -21.02 -6.32
CA PRO A 224 -36.90 -21.57 -7.60
C PRO A 224 -35.91 -22.57 -8.19
N LEU A 225 -36.41 -23.64 -8.80
CA LEU A 225 -35.57 -24.70 -9.37
C LEU A 225 -34.62 -24.18 -10.46
N GLY A 226 -35.05 -23.19 -11.26
CA GLY A 226 -34.20 -22.55 -12.25
C GLY A 226 -33.00 -21.83 -11.63
N ASP A 227 -33.18 -21.16 -10.49
CA ASP A 227 -32.08 -20.51 -9.77
C ASP A 227 -31.14 -21.53 -9.13
N ILE A 228 -31.69 -22.65 -8.66
CA ILE A 228 -30.89 -23.78 -8.16
C ILE A 228 -30.00 -24.32 -9.29
N LEU A 229 -30.56 -24.57 -10.48
CA LEU A 229 -29.82 -25.05 -11.64
C LEU A 229 -28.71 -24.06 -12.04
N ASN A 230 -29.04 -22.78 -12.17
CA ASN A 230 -28.06 -21.73 -12.50
C ASN A 230 -26.90 -21.67 -11.48
N ASN A 231 -27.19 -21.86 -10.19
CA ASN A 231 -26.15 -21.89 -9.16
C ASN A 231 -25.28 -23.16 -9.24
N LEU A 232 -25.87 -24.32 -9.54
CA LEU A 232 -25.14 -25.56 -9.72
C LEU A 232 -24.23 -25.50 -10.95
N GLU A 233 -24.70 -24.96 -12.07
CA GLU A 233 -23.91 -24.75 -13.28
C GLU A 233 -22.71 -23.82 -13.02
N LYS A 234 -22.93 -22.70 -12.32
CA LYS A 234 -21.85 -21.80 -11.90
C LYS A 234 -20.81 -22.52 -11.04
N ARG A 235 -21.26 -23.32 -10.07
CA ARG A 235 -20.35 -24.08 -9.20
C ARG A 235 -19.59 -25.16 -9.95
N GLN A 236 -20.21 -25.83 -10.90
CA GLN A 236 -19.55 -26.79 -11.77
C GLN A 236 -18.45 -26.11 -12.61
N SER A 237 -18.75 -24.93 -13.17
CA SER A 237 -17.75 -24.14 -13.91
C SER A 237 -16.61 -23.59 -13.04
N ALA A 238 -16.82 -23.52 -11.72
CA ALA A 238 -15.85 -23.04 -10.74
C ALA A 238 -14.98 -24.16 -10.16
N ASP A 239 -15.28 -25.44 -10.43
CA ASP A 239 -14.61 -26.58 -9.79
C ASP A 239 -13.12 -26.65 -10.18
N ASN A 240 -12.79 -26.30 -11.43
CA ASN A 240 -11.41 -26.19 -11.91
C ASN A 240 -10.63 -25.00 -11.33
N LYS A 241 -11.30 -24.09 -10.61
CA LYS A 241 -10.71 -22.92 -9.94
C LYS A 241 -10.56 -23.12 -8.44
N LYS A 242 -10.78 -24.34 -7.94
CA LYS A 242 -10.70 -24.65 -6.51
C LYS A 242 -9.36 -24.16 -5.93
N PRO A 243 -9.38 -23.21 -4.99
CA PRO A 243 -8.15 -22.64 -4.49
C PRO A 243 -7.39 -23.66 -3.65
N LEU A 244 -6.07 -23.70 -3.83
CA LEU A 244 -5.16 -24.47 -2.97
C LEU A 244 -5.03 -23.82 -1.58
N ASP A 245 -5.05 -22.49 -1.56
CA ASP A 245 -4.84 -21.68 -0.37
C ASP A 245 -6.18 -21.28 0.25
N GLU A 246 -6.35 -21.46 1.56
CA GLU A 246 -7.56 -21.00 2.26
C GLU A 246 -7.67 -19.48 2.25
N ASN A 247 -6.54 -18.78 2.45
CA ASN A 247 -6.47 -17.33 2.51
C ASN A 247 -6.07 -16.72 1.16
N CYS A 248 -6.84 -15.74 0.70
CA CYS A 248 -6.62 -15.07 -0.59
C CYS A 248 -5.31 -14.26 -0.64
N ALA A 249 -4.86 -13.66 0.47
CA ALA A 249 -3.57 -12.97 0.51
C ALA A 249 -2.40 -13.96 0.40
N THR A 250 -2.50 -15.12 1.07
CA THR A 250 -1.53 -16.22 0.91
C THR A 250 -1.51 -16.71 -0.53
N HIS A 251 -2.68 -16.84 -1.17
CA HIS A 251 -2.79 -17.18 -2.58
C HIS A 251 -2.01 -16.21 -3.48
N LEU A 252 -2.16 -14.90 -3.25
CA LEU A 252 -1.44 -13.87 -4.00
C LEU A 252 0.08 -13.94 -3.78
N ILE A 253 0.54 -14.08 -2.54
CA ILE A 253 1.97 -14.18 -2.22
C ILE A 253 2.57 -15.45 -2.85
N ARG A 254 1.85 -16.59 -2.80
CA ARG A 254 2.29 -17.83 -3.43
C ARG A 254 2.49 -17.68 -4.93
N ASN A 255 1.54 -17.04 -5.62
CA ASN A 255 1.64 -16.79 -7.06
C ASN A 255 2.68 -15.72 -7.41
N ALA A 256 2.92 -14.73 -6.55
CA ALA A 256 3.97 -13.74 -6.75
C ALA A 256 5.36 -14.39 -6.74
N LEU A 257 5.61 -15.30 -5.79
CA LEU A 257 6.90 -15.98 -5.65
C LEU A 257 7.06 -17.19 -6.59
N GLY A 258 6.00 -17.97 -6.81
CA GLY A 258 6.02 -19.14 -7.69
C GLY A 258 5.80 -18.81 -9.18
N GLY A 259 5.31 -17.60 -9.46
CA GLY A 259 4.87 -17.18 -10.78
C GLY A 259 3.47 -17.68 -11.15
N VAL A 260 2.91 -17.08 -12.20
CA VAL A 260 1.55 -17.38 -12.73
C VAL A 260 1.57 -18.22 -14.01
N SER A 261 2.75 -18.73 -14.39
CA SER A 261 2.97 -19.49 -15.63
C SER A 261 3.58 -20.86 -15.34
N GLY A 262 3.34 -21.80 -16.24
CA GLY A 262 3.76 -23.19 -16.06
C GLY A 262 2.73 -24.00 -15.27
N ASP A 263 2.99 -25.30 -15.16
CA ASP A 263 2.19 -26.20 -14.34
C ASP A 263 2.43 -25.97 -12.84
N VAL A 264 1.63 -26.66 -12.02
CA VAL A 264 1.70 -26.52 -10.56
C VAL A 264 3.08 -26.94 -10.04
N GLU A 265 3.68 -28.00 -10.59
CA GLU A 265 4.99 -28.49 -10.15
C GLU A 265 6.08 -27.42 -10.34
N LEU A 266 6.13 -26.78 -11.51
CA LEU A 266 7.09 -25.72 -11.78
C LEU A 266 6.87 -24.48 -10.89
N GLN A 267 5.62 -24.11 -10.64
CA GLN A 267 5.31 -23.00 -9.73
C GLN A 267 5.79 -23.28 -8.30
N TYR A 268 5.62 -24.51 -7.81
CA TYR A 268 6.11 -24.90 -6.50
C TYR A 268 7.63 -24.99 -6.44
N ALA A 269 8.30 -25.44 -7.50
CA ALA A 269 9.77 -25.44 -7.56
C ALA A 269 10.35 -24.01 -7.44
N ARG A 270 9.76 -23.03 -8.15
CA ARG A 270 10.16 -21.62 -8.04
C ARG A 270 9.87 -21.04 -6.66
N LEU A 271 8.71 -21.37 -6.09
CA LEU A 271 8.33 -20.95 -4.75
C LEU A 271 9.33 -21.49 -3.71
N GLU A 272 9.71 -22.77 -3.83
CA GLU A 272 10.69 -23.41 -2.97
C GLU A 272 12.05 -22.70 -3.06
N GLU A 273 12.54 -22.43 -4.28
CA GLU A 273 13.78 -21.70 -4.51
C GLU A 273 13.76 -20.33 -3.82
N MET A 274 12.65 -19.58 -3.95
CA MET A 274 12.49 -18.31 -3.27
C MET A 274 12.48 -18.47 -1.74
N LEU A 275 11.68 -19.38 -1.20
CA LEU A 275 11.51 -19.51 0.25
C LEU A 275 12.75 -20.09 0.96
N MET A 276 13.56 -20.89 0.26
CA MET A 276 14.78 -21.51 0.80
C MET A 276 16.04 -20.63 0.67
N LEU A 277 15.92 -19.39 0.19
CA LEU A 277 17.06 -18.47 0.14
C LEU A 277 17.69 -18.30 1.54
N PRO A 278 19.03 -18.42 1.65
CA PRO A 278 19.74 -18.26 2.92
C PRO A 278 19.48 -16.92 3.61
N PRO A 279 19.62 -16.86 4.95
CA PRO A 279 19.53 -15.62 5.70
C PRO A 279 20.46 -14.54 5.12
N GLY A 280 19.92 -13.34 4.92
CA GLY A 280 20.64 -12.22 4.32
C GLY A 280 20.62 -12.17 2.79
N MET A 281 20.27 -13.25 2.09
CA MET A 281 20.16 -13.25 0.62
C MET A 281 18.76 -12.95 0.11
N ALA A 282 17.71 -13.26 0.88
CA ALA A 282 16.31 -13.09 0.45
C ALA A 282 16.01 -11.68 -0.09
N ARG A 283 16.58 -10.64 0.53
CA ARG A 283 16.37 -9.23 0.14
C ARG A 283 16.97 -8.86 -1.23
N HIS A 284 17.85 -9.68 -1.79
CA HIS A 284 18.37 -9.50 -3.15
C HIS A 284 17.41 -10.02 -4.23
N TYR A 285 16.44 -10.85 -3.85
CA TYR A 285 15.53 -11.51 -4.78
C TYR A 285 14.08 -11.08 -4.58
N ARG A 286 13.69 -10.66 -3.38
CA ARG A 286 12.35 -10.15 -3.08
C ARG A 286 12.37 -9.08 -1.98
N ASP A 287 11.42 -8.15 -2.05
CA ASP A 287 11.08 -7.27 -0.95
C ASP A 287 10.08 -7.93 0.03
N ASP A 288 9.83 -7.28 1.16
CA ASP A 288 8.79 -7.63 2.11
C ASP A 288 7.40 -7.46 1.45
N MET A 289 6.66 -8.56 1.38
CA MET A 289 5.32 -8.57 0.80
C MET A 289 4.26 -8.49 1.89
N THR A 290 3.49 -7.41 1.88
CA THR A 290 2.30 -7.28 2.72
C THR A 290 1.08 -7.07 1.83
N VAL A 291 0.07 -7.92 1.98
CA VAL A 291 -1.16 -7.89 1.17
C VAL A 291 -2.37 -7.89 2.08
N LYS A 292 -3.30 -6.95 1.85
CA LYS A 292 -4.60 -6.89 2.51
C LYS A 292 -5.71 -6.80 1.48
N LYS A 293 -6.65 -7.74 1.57
CA LYS A 293 -7.78 -7.84 0.65
C LYS A 293 -9.09 -7.62 1.40
N ILE A 294 -9.95 -6.78 0.85
CA ILE A 294 -11.23 -6.39 1.43
C ILE A 294 -12.32 -6.76 0.44
N PHE A 295 -13.29 -7.57 0.86
CA PHE A 295 -14.47 -7.88 0.06
C PHE A 295 -15.56 -6.83 0.30
N PHE A 296 -16.21 -6.39 -0.77
CA PHE A 296 -17.46 -5.66 -0.66
C PHE A 296 -18.59 -6.67 -0.80
N GLU A 297 -19.42 -6.83 0.24
CA GLU A 297 -20.64 -7.61 0.09
C GLU A 297 -21.56 -6.90 -0.91
N ASN A 298 -22.35 -7.67 -1.66
CA ASN A 298 -23.53 -7.13 -2.31
C ASN A 298 -24.28 -6.31 -1.25
N PHE A 299 -24.50 -5.03 -1.50
CA PHE A 299 -24.95 -3.96 -0.59
C PHE A 299 -26.22 -4.24 0.26
N GLN A 300 -26.74 -5.46 0.22
CA GLN A 300 -27.85 -5.95 1.02
C GLN A 300 -27.46 -6.71 2.29
N LYS A 301 -26.21 -7.15 2.48
CA LYS A 301 -25.78 -7.84 3.73
C LYS A 301 -24.42 -7.28 4.23
N LYS A 302 -24.12 -7.52 5.51
CA LYS A 302 -23.21 -6.73 6.37
C LYS A 302 -21.73 -7.00 6.08
N PHE A 303 -20.88 -5.97 6.09
CA PHE A 303 -19.42 -6.11 6.10
C PHE A 303 -18.91 -7.12 7.15
N PHE A 304 -18.27 -8.21 6.70
CA PHE A 304 -17.44 -9.07 7.54
C PHE A 304 -15.96 -8.75 7.30
N PHE A 305 -15.23 -8.47 8.38
CA PHE A 305 -13.79 -8.67 8.42
C PHE A 305 -13.58 -10.13 8.79
N LEU A 306 -13.13 -10.95 7.84
CA LEU A 306 -12.51 -12.25 8.10
C LEU A 306 -11.01 -12.09 7.90
#